data_AF-A0AAN6SSL5-F1
#
_entry.id   AF-A0AAN6SSL5-F1
#
_cell.length_a   1.000
_cell.length_b   1.000
_cell.length_c   1.000
_cell.angle_alpha   90.00
_cell.angle_beta   90.00
_cell.angle_gamma   90.00
#
_symmetry.space_group_name_H-M   'P 1'
#
loop_
_entity.id
_entity.type
_entity.pdbx_description
1 polymer ?
#
loop_
_entity_poly.entity_id
_entity_poly.type
_entity_poly.pdbx_seq_one_letter_code
_entity_poly.pdbx_strand_id
1 'polypeptide(L)'
;MMGGSSAKQPPTTYPPTTTPPTPPSTPSKLKTALLLTWKTWNPLTHLHLSLSHPLWTLLEQHIYALPNSPPPRKRTRPMQVLCVGLLRTGTESLQQALLRLGYDYTYHGWDIVFDEACYAPGWVRLARRKWFPTGGPPGDSHSKGPVTAAEFDEVLGHSVAVTDVAGAFAADMIAAYPEAKVVLNLRRDLDAWERSLRGTLVRSGESWAFWVASWLGRECFWAWHLYNRVATPLLFRAADGDLKRAIVGNARWVEREHVNMVRGLVPKDRLLEWYVEDGWAPLCKFLDKPVPDGEFPHANATNGGWDARAKQTKKRWVGRAFQTMRLLGMGAGLVVSIAVACMWMYLV
;
A
#
# COMPACT_ATOMS: atom_id res chain seq x y z
N MET A 1 56.18 -38.12 54.82
CA MET A 1 56.00 -39.15 55.86
C MET A 1 55.89 -38.46 57.21
N MET A 2 54.96 -38.94 58.04
CA MET A 2 54.61 -38.51 59.41
C MET A 2 53.88 -37.16 59.49
N GLY A 3 52.76 -36.99 60.18
CA GLY A 3 51.97 -37.88 61.02
C GLY A 3 50.58 -37.26 61.24
N GLY A 4 49.59 -38.11 61.51
CA GLY A 4 48.18 -37.75 61.56
C GLY A 4 47.78 -36.89 62.76
N SER A 5 46.69 -36.16 62.58
CA SER A 5 45.88 -35.64 63.68
C SER A 5 44.41 -35.93 63.39
N SER A 6 43.81 -36.67 64.31
CA SER A 6 42.42 -37.07 64.35
C SER A 6 41.56 -35.91 64.85
N ALA A 7 40.54 -35.51 64.08
CA ALA A 7 39.54 -34.55 64.54
C ALA A 7 38.14 -34.96 64.06
N LYS A 8 37.39 -35.49 65.04
CA LYS A 8 35.95 -35.74 65.19
C LYS A 8 34.99 -35.13 64.14
N GLN A 9 34.12 -35.99 63.62
CA GLN A 9 32.86 -35.65 62.94
C GLN A 9 31.88 -34.92 63.90
N PRO A 10 31.17 -33.89 63.44
CA PRO A 10 29.88 -33.49 63.99
C PRO A 10 28.71 -34.11 63.20
N PRO A 11 27.53 -34.26 63.83
CA PRO A 11 26.46 -35.15 63.35
C PRO A 11 25.71 -34.60 62.13
N THR A 12 25.38 -35.53 61.24
CA THR A 12 24.47 -35.40 60.11
C THR A 12 23.04 -35.09 60.55
N THR A 13 22.50 -33.95 60.12
CA THR A 13 21.04 -33.75 59.99
C THR A 13 20.76 -33.08 58.65
N TYR A 14 20.44 -33.89 57.64
CA TYR A 14 19.86 -33.40 56.38
C TYR A 14 18.33 -33.34 56.54
N PRO A 15 17.66 -32.22 56.22
CA PRO A 15 16.22 -32.18 56.04
C PRO A 15 15.81 -32.91 54.74
N PRO A 16 14.56 -33.41 54.63
CA PRO A 16 14.16 -34.29 53.56
C PRO A 16 14.16 -33.62 52.19
N THR A 17 14.55 -34.43 51.21
CA THR A 17 14.57 -34.26 49.76
C THR A 17 13.47 -33.33 49.21
N THR A 18 13.87 -32.22 48.60
CA THR A 18 13.03 -31.43 47.71
C THR A 18 12.64 -32.26 46.48
N THR A 19 11.35 -32.27 46.16
CA THR A 19 10.75 -32.85 44.95
C THR A 19 11.49 -32.46 43.67
N PRO A 20 11.64 -33.37 42.68
CA PRO A 20 12.28 -33.04 41.41
C PRO A 20 11.45 -32.01 40.62
N PRO A 21 12.08 -31.15 39.80
CA PRO A 21 11.36 -30.19 38.99
C PRO A 21 10.52 -30.92 37.93
N THR A 22 9.25 -30.52 37.82
CA THR A 22 8.35 -30.94 36.73
C THR A 22 9.00 -30.63 35.37
N PRO A 23 9.06 -31.58 34.42
CA PRO A 23 9.59 -31.31 33.09
C PRO A 23 8.70 -30.27 32.38
N PRO A 24 9.28 -29.42 31.51
CA PRO A 24 8.50 -28.43 30.76
C PRO A 24 7.43 -29.17 29.95
N SER A 25 6.17 -28.73 30.09
CA SER A 25 5.05 -29.31 29.36
C SER A 25 5.30 -29.17 27.86
N THR A 26 5.59 -30.28 27.19
CA THR A 26 5.67 -30.34 25.74
C THR A 26 4.32 -29.88 25.19
N PRO A 27 4.24 -28.79 24.40
CA PRO A 27 2.98 -28.39 23.79
C PRO A 27 2.44 -29.57 22.98
N SER A 28 1.15 -29.89 23.16
CA SER A 28 0.54 -31.04 22.50
C SER A 28 0.85 -31.01 21.00
N LYS A 29 1.11 -32.17 20.40
CA LYS A 29 1.41 -32.29 18.96
C LYS A 29 0.37 -31.55 18.10
N LEU A 30 -0.88 -31.44 18.58
CA LEU A 30 -1.93 -30.63 17.98
C LEU A 30 -1.67 -29.11 18.02
N LYS A 31 -1.24 -28.53 19.16
CA LYS A 31 -0.88 -27.11 19.25
C LYS A 31 0.31 -26.77 18.37
N THR A 32 1.32 -27.64 18.36
CA THR A 32 2.53 -27.47 17.53
C THR A 32 2.20 -27.65 16.04
N ALA A 33 1.34 -28.61 15.68
CA ALA A 33 0.84 -28.79 14.32
C ALA A 33 -0.03 -27.61 13.86
N LEU A 34 -0.92 -27.09 14.70
CA LEU A 34 -1.72 -25.88 14.43
C LEU A 34 -0.84 -24.63 14.28
N LEU A 35 0.23 -24.50 15.09
CA LEU A 35 1.19 -23.40 14.96
C LEU A 35 2.07 -23.52 13.71
N LEU A 36 2.45 -24.75 13.31
CA LEU A 36 3.17 -24.99 12.06
C LEU A 36 2.28 -24.79 10.84
N THR A 37 1.04 -25.31 10.85
CA THR A 37 0.07 -25.08 9.77
C THR A 37 -0.34 -23.62 9.71
N TRP A 38 -0.44 -22.89 10.82
CA TRP A 38 -0.69 -21.44 10.79
C TRP A 38 0.49 -20.63 10.24
N LYS A 39 1.73 -21.08 10.45
CA LYS A 39 2.93 -20.45 9.86
C LYS A 39 3.08 -20.74 8.37
N THR A 40 2.61 -21.90 7.89
CA THR A 40 2.66 -22.29 6.47
C THR A 40 1.41 -21.94 5.68
N TRP A 41 0.26 -21.78 6.35
CA TRP A 41 -1.02 -21.38 5.76
C TRP A 41 -1.24 -19.90 6.06
N ASN A 42 -0.61 -19.06 5.25
CA ASN A 42 -0.87 -17.62 5.27
C ASN A 42 -1.92 -17.32 4.18
N PRO A 43 -3.18 -17.01 4.51
CA PRO A 43 -4.19 -16.72 3.47
C PRO A 43 -3.82 -15.51 2.61
N LEU A 44 -2.91 -14.66 3.10
CA LEU A 44 -2.33 -13.52 2.36
C LEU A 44 -1.51 -13.97 1.14
N THR A 45 -0.99 -15.20 1.15
CA THR A 45 -0.18 -15.75 0.06
C THR A 45 -0.96 -16.68 -0.87
N HIS A 46 -2.23 -17.03 -0.61
CA HIS A 46 -2.86 -18.19 -1.29
C HIS A 46 -4.09 -17.94 -2.16
N LEU A 47 -4.57 -16.70 -2.29
CA LEU A 47 -5.42 -16.33 -3.44
C LEU A 47 -4.52 -15.96 -4.63
N HIS A 48 -3.81 -16.95 -5.18
CA HIS A 48 -2.94 -16.81 -6.36
C HIS A 48 -3.77 -16.71 -7.66
N LEU A 49 -4.72 -15.78 -7.69
CA LEU A 49 -5.36 -15.44 -8.94
C LEU A 49 -4.44 -14.50 -9.69
N SER A 50 -4.14 -14.82 -10.96
CA SER A 50 -3.52 -13.88 -11.88
C SER A 50 -4.22 -12.52 -11.78
N LEU A 51 -3.48 -11.42 -11.87
CA LEU A 51 -4.07 -10.08 -11.77
C LEU A 51 -5.00 -9.74 -12.95
N SER A 52 -4.90 -10.52 -14.03
CA SER A 52 -5.83 -10.52 -15.18
C SER A 52 -7.03 -11.46 -15.03
N HIS A 53 -7.15 -12.19 -13.92
CA HIS A 53 -8.20 -13.20 -13.77
C HIS A 53 -9.61 -12.57 -13.76
N PRO A 54 -10.60 -13.11 -14.52
CA PRO A 54 -11.94 -12.53 -14.65
C PRO A 54 -12.71 -12.36 -13.34
N LEU A 55 -12.40 -13.17 -12.32
CA LEU A 55 -12.99 -13.02 -10.99
C LEU A 55 -12.77 -11.62 -10.41
N TRP A 56 -11.63 -10.97 -10.67
CA TRP A 56 -11.41 -9.60 -10.19
C TRP A 56 -12.42 -8.64 -10.79
N THR A 57 -12.65 -8.71 -12.10
CA THR A 57 -13.66 -7.91 -12.80
C THR A 57 -15.07 -8.18 -12.25
N LEU A 58 -15.41 -9.44 -11.96
CA LEU A 58 -16.69 -9.80 -11.33
C LEU A 58 -16.84 -9.15 -9.94
N LEU A 59 -15.81 -9.27 -9.10
CA LEU A 59 -15.79 -8.67 -7.76
C LEU A 59 -15.92 -7.14 -7.83
N GLU A 60 -15.19 -6.51 -8.74
CA GLU A 60 -15.21 -5.06 -9.00
C GLU A 60 -16.59 -4.56 -9.42
N GLN A 61 -17.24 -5.26 -10.34
CA GLN A 61 -18.51 -4.84 -10.95
C GLN A 61 -19.74 -5.17 -10.10
N HIS A 62 -19.72 -6.26 -9.33
CA HIS A 62 -20.93 -6.77 -8.67
C HIS A 62 -20.83 -6.76 -7.15
N ILE A 63 -19.67 -7.08 -6.58
CA ILE A 63 -19.54 -7.19 -5.11
C ILE A 63 -19.08 -5.87 -4.49
N TYR A 64 -18.13 -5.18 -5.13
CA TYR A 64 -17.48 -3.97 -4.59
C TYR A 64 -17.76 -2.70 -5.39
N ALA A 65 -18.63 -2.73 -6.39
CA ALA A 65 -19.10 -1.54 -7.09
C ALA A 65 -19.58 -0.48 -6.10
N LEU A 66 -19.15 0.78 -6.27
CA LEU A 66 -19.56 1.82 -5.33
C LEU A 66 -21.01 2.24 -5.64
N PRO A 67 -21.96 2.12 -4.68
CA PRO A 67 -23.36 2.49 -4.91
C PRO A 67 -23.50 3.95 -5.36
N ASN A 68 -22.68 4.83 -4.79
CA ASN A 68 -22.58 6.24 -5.13
C ASN A 68 -21.17 6.50 -5.66
N SER A 69 -20.90 6.09 -6.90
CA SER A 69 -19.62 6.39 -7.54
C SER A 69 -19.51 7.89 -7.78
N PRO A 70 -18.41 8.54 -7.38
CA PRO A 70 -18.27 9.97 -7.58
C PRO A 70 -18.20 10.28 -9.09
N PRO A 71 -18.73 11.43 -9.54
CA PRO A 71 -18.66 11.82 -10.93
C PRO A 71 -17.18 12.00 -11.36
N PRO A 72 -16.85 11.76 -12.65
CA PRO A 72 -15.54 12.07 -13.18
C PRO A 72 -15.16 13.52 -12.89
N ARG A 73 -13.94 13.73 -12.40
CA ARG A 73 -13.41 15.07 -12.20
C ARG A 73 -13.18 15.73 -13.57
N LYS A 74 -13.16 17.05 -13.58
CA LYS A 74 -12.93 17.85 -14.78
C LYS A 74 -11.77 18.81 -14.55
N ARG A 75 -10.86 18.86 -15.51
CA ARG A 75 -9.74 19.79 -15.48
C ARG A 75 -10.16 21.19 -15.90
N THR A 76 -9.92 22.16 -15.01
CA THR A 76 -10.13 23.59 -15.29
C THR A 76 -8.82 24.35 -15.44
N ARG A 77 -7.70 23.79 -14.94
CA ARG A 77 -6.36 24.36 -15.03
C ARG A 77 -5.40 23.32 -15.59
N PRO A 78 -4.45 23.70 -16.47
CA PRO A 78 -3.52 22.75 -17.06
C PRO A 78 -2.71 22.03 -15.98
N MET A 79 -2.32 20.78 -16.25
CA MET A 79 -1.33 20.09 -15.45
C MET A 79 0.00 20.83 -15.57
N GLN A 80 0.61 21.18 -14.45
CA GLN A 80 1.82 22.00 -14.40
C GLN A 80 3.06 21.19 -14.04
N VAL A 81 2.95 20.25 -13.08
CA VAL A 81 4.10 19.49 -12.58
C VAL A 81 3.78 18.00 -12.41
N LEU A 82 4.61 17.15 -13.02
CA LEU A 82 4.59 15.71 -12.85
C LEU A 82 5.79 15.29 -11.98
N CYS A 83 5.54 14.84 -10.76
CA CYS A 83 6.57 14.29 -9.88
C CYS A 83 6.60 12.77 -10.03
N VAL A 84 7.43 12.30 -10.96
CA VAL A 84 7.42 10.93 -11.47
C VAL A 84 8.35 9.97 -10.73
N GLY A 85 8.93 10.37 -9.59
CA GLY A 85 9.71 9.44 -8.77
C GLY A 85 8.87 8.28 -8.25
N LEU A 86 9.50 7.11 -8.06
CA LEU A 86 8.82 5.93 -7.52
C LEU A 86 8.38 6.15 -6.06
N LEU A 87 7.51 5.28 -5.55
CA LEU A 87 7.11 5.34 -4.14
C LEU A 87 8.34 5.39 -3.20
N ARG A 88 8.19 6.13 -2.09
CA ARG A 88 9.23 6.29 -1.04
C ARG A 88 10.45 7.13 -1.43
N THR A 89 10.40 7.85 -2.55
CA THR A 89 11.45 8.81 -2.96
C THR A 89 11.15 10.25 -2.51
N GLY A 90 10.49 10.43 -1.36
CA GLY A 90 10.14 11.75 -0.82
C GLY A 90 8.85 12.37 -1.38
N THR A 91 7.94 11.55 -1.88
CA THR A 91 6.71 11.97 -2.58
C THR A 91 5.79 12.86 -1.74
N GLU A 92 5.52 12.53 -0.48
CA GLU A 92 4.70 13.38 0.41
C GLU A 92 5.40 14.70 0.77
N SER A 93 6.72 14.66 1.01
CA SER A 93 7.51 15.88 1.21
C SER A 93 7.43 16.81 0.00
N LEU A 94 7.54 16.25 -1.20
CA LEU A 94 7.44 17.00 -2.45
C LEU A 94 6.02 17.54 -2.68
N GLN A 95 4.98 16.79 -2.32
CA GLN A 95 3.59 17.28 -2.32
C GLN A 95 3.46 18.53 -1.42
N GLN A 96 3.94 18.45 -0.18
CA GLN A 96 3.88 19.57 0.77
C GLN A 96 4.72 20.76 0.28
N ALA A 97 5.86 20.51 -0.38
CA ALA A 97 6.69 21.55 -0.95
C ALA A 97 5.97 22.30 -2.08
N LEU A 98 5.33 21.58 -3.00
CA LEU A 98 4.55 22.19 -4.09
C LEU A 98 3.36 23.00 -3.56
N LEU A 99 2.66 22.51 -2.54
CA LEU A 99 1.58 23.28 -1.89
C LEU A 99 2.13 24.59 -1.29
N ARG A 100 3.30 24.57 -0.63
CA ARG A 100 3.96 25.78 -0.11
C ARG A 100 4.43 26.74 -1.20
N LEU A 101 4.76 26.25 -2.39
CA LEU A 101 5.10 27.08 -3.57
C LEU A 101 3.87 27.68 -4.26
N GLY A 102 2.66 27.48 -3.70
CA GLY A 102 1.42 28.06 -4.19
C GLY A 102 0.77 27.28 -5.35
N TYR A 103 1.12 26.00 -5.53
CA TYR A 103 0.36 25.13 -6.42
C TYR A 103 -0.98 24.81 -5.77
N ASP A 104 -2.07 25.08 -6.50
CA ASP A 104 -3.47 25.01 -6.05
C ASP A 104 -3.80 23.69 -5.33
N TYR A 105 -3.55 22.58 -6.02
CA TYR A 105 -3.67 21.26 -5.45
C TYR A 105 -2.63 20.31 -6.06
N THR A 106 -1.93 19.59 -5.19
CA THR A 106 -0.96 18.56 -5.58
C THR A 106 -1.47 17.20 -5.12
N TYR A 107 -1.83 16.34 -6.07
CA TYR A 107 -2.33 15.00 -5.79
C TYR A 107 -1.20 14.08 -5.31
N HIS A 108 -1.49 13.20 -4.36
CA HIS A 108 -0.59 12.21 -3.78
C HIS A 108 -1.33 10.88 -3.57
N GLY A 109 -0.61 9.79 -3.29
CA GLY A 109 -1.23 8.50 -2.98
C GLY A 109 -2.14 8.52 -1.74
N TRP A 110 -1.98 9.52 -0.88
CA TRP A 110 -2.85 9.69 0.28
C TRP A 110 -4.26 10.13 -0.09
N ASP A 111 -4.45 10.81 -1.22
CA ASP A 111 -5.77 11.16 -1.73
C ASP A 111 -6.59 9.90 -2.04
N ILE A 112 -5.96 8.84 -2.55
CA ILE A 112 -6.64 7.55 -2.79
C ILE A 112 -7.22 6.95 -1.49
N VAL A 113 -6.59 7.24 -0.35
CA VAL A 113 -6.93 6.69 0.96
C VAL A 113 -7.89 7.58 1.74
N PHE A 114 -7.70 8.89 1.67
CA PHE A 114 -8.30 9.85 2.60
C PHE A 114 -9.30 10.80 1.98
N ASP A 115 -9.38 10.89 0.66
CA ASP A 115 -10.41 11.68 -0.02
C ASP A 115 -11.81 11.23 0.43
N GLU A 116 -12.74 12.20 0.46
CA GLU A 116 -14.11 11.94 0.88
C GLU A 116 -14.83 11.07 -0.16
N ALA A 117 -14.59 11.37 -1.43
CA ALA A 117 -15.02 10.59 -2.57
C ALA A 117 -14.00 9.50 -2.92
N CYS A 118 -14.47 8.28 -3.16
CA CYS A 118 -13.58 7.16 -3.48
C CYS A 118 -13.30 7.08 -5.00
N TYR A 119 -12.17 7.66 -5.43
CA TYR A 119 -11.68 7.59 -6.82
C TYR A 119 -10.75 6.40 -7.11
N ALA A 120 -10.48 5.54 -6.11
CA ALA A 120 -9.67 4.33 -6.26
C ALA A 120 -10.12 3.40 -7.42
N PRO A 121 -11.43 3.22 -7.72
CA PRO A 121 -11.85 2.46 -8.90
C PRO A 121 -11.32 3.03 -10.21
N GLY A 122 -11.25 4.36 -10.34
CA GLY A 122 -10.68 5.03 -11.51
C GLY A 122 -9.21 4.67 -11.71
N TRP A 123 -8.41 4.73 -10.64
CA TRP A 123 -7.01 4.31 -10.69
C TRP A 123 -6.82 2.84 -11.06
N VAL A 124 -7.71 1.94 -10.61
CA VAL A 124 -7.69 0.54 -11.03
C VAL A 124 -8.03 0.40 -12.51
N ARG A 125 -9.01 1.15 -13.04
CA ARG A 125 -9.30 1.18 -14.48
C ARG A 125 -8.07 1.62 -15.28
N LEU A 126 -7.40 2.70 -14.87
CA LEU A 126 -6.18 3.19 -15.53
C LEU A 126 -5.05 2.14 -15.48
N ALA A 127 -4.90 1.45 -14.35
CA ALA A 127 -3.92 0.37 -14.22
C ALA A 127 -4.25 -0.79 -15.17
N ARG A 128 -5.52 -1.22 -15.26
CA ARG A 128 -5.93 -2.23 -16.23
C ARG A 128 -5.68 -1.78 -17.67
N ARG A 129 -5.99 -0.52 -17.98
CA ARG A 129 -5.76 0.09 -19.30
C ARG A 129 -4.28 0.08 -19.72
N LYS A 130 -3.38 0.29 -18.75
CA LYS A 130 -1.93 0.28 -18.95
C LYS A 130 -1.34 -1.13 -19.08
N TRP A 131 -1.63 -2.03 -18.14
CA TRP A 131 -0.95 -3.33 -18.04
C TRP A 131 -1.72 -4.49 -18.68
N PHE A 132 -3.02 -4.33 -18.95
CA PHE A 132 -3.89 -5.32 -19.60
C PHE A 132 -4.70 -4.73 -20.76
N PRO A 133 -4.07 -4.14 -21.79
CA PRO A 133 -4.75 -3.41 -22.87
C PRO A 133 -5.66 -4.27 -23.76
N THR A 134 -5.54 -5.60 -23.69
CA THR A 134 -6.34 -6.55 -24.47
C THR A 134 -7.49 -7.19 -23.68
N GLY A 135 -7.67 -6.83 -22.40
CA GLY A 135 -8.67 -7.42 -21.50
C GLY A 135 -10.03 -6.71 -21.46
N GLY A 136 -10.27 -5.72 -22.32
CA GLY A 136 -11.57 -5.06 -22.44
C GLY A 136 -12.63 -5.98 -23.09
N PRO A 137 -13.93 -5.68 -22.93
CA PRO A 137 -14.98 -6.41 -23.66
C PRO A 137 -14.69 -6.37 -25.17
N PRO A 138 -14.99 -7.46 -25.92
CA PRO A 138 -14.77 -7.49 -27.36
C PRO A 138 -15.49 -6.33 -28.06
N GLY A 139 -14.75 -5.48 -28.78
CA GLY A 139 -15.30 -4.35 -29.56
C GLY A 139 -14.87 -2.96 -29.10
N ASP A 140 -14.17 -2.82 -27.97
CA ASP A 140 -13.71 -1.52 -27.49
C ASP A 140 -12.39 -1.09 -28.16
N SER A 141 -12.48 -0.34 -29.27
CA SER A 141 -11.33 0.19 -30.01
C SER A 141 -10.54 1.26 -29.25
N HIS A 142 -11.06 1.74 -28.11
CA HIS A 142 -10.37 2.66 -27.20
C HIS A 142 -9.21 2.01 -26.41
N SER A 143 -9.03 0.69 -26.51
CA SER A 143 -8.04 -0.07 -25.74
C SER A 143 -6.60 -0.07 -26.31
N LYS A 144 -6.38 0.56 -27.46
CA LYS A 144 -5.06 0.62 -28.12
C LYS A 144 -4.40 2.00 -27.94
N GLY A 145 -3.31 2.06 -27.18
CA GLY A 145 -2.48 3.27 -26.98
C GLY A 145 -2.20 3.59 -25.51
N PRO A 146 -1.36 4.60 -25.21
CA PRO A 146 -1.12 5.07 -23.84
C PRO A 146 -2.40 5.66 -23.22
N VAL A 147 -2.44 5.76 -21.89
CA VAL A 147 -3.55 6.41 -21.17
C VAL A 147 -3.60 7.90 -21.54
N THR A 148 -4.78 8.40 -21.90
CA THR A 148 -4.97 9.79 -22.36
C THR A 148 -5.09 10.79 -21.20
N ALA A 149 -4.87 12.08 -21.49
CA ALA A 149 -5.08 13.16 -20.52
C ALA A 149 -6.53 13.18 -20.00
N ALA A 150 -7.51 12.95 -20.87
CA ALA A 150 -8.93 12.93 -20.49
C ALA A 150 -9.24 11.81 -19.47
N GLU A 151 -8.69 10.61 -19.67
CA GLU A 151 -8.83 9.50 -18.73
C GLU A 151 -8.15 9.78 -17.38
N PHE A 152 -6.96 10.37 -17.39
CA PHE A 152 -6.32 10.82 -16.15
C PHE A 152 -7.13 11.93 -15.45
N ASP A 153 -7.76 12.83 -16.20
CA ASP A 153 -8.52 13.94 -15.65
C ASP A 153 -9.79 13.51 -14.93
N GLU A 154 -10.35 12.34 -15.23
CA GLU A 154 -11.44 11.75 -14.44
C GLU A 154 -11.09 11.59 -12.96
N VAL A 155 -9.80 11.38 -12.64
CA VAL A 155 -9.29 11.21 -11.27
C VAL A 155 -8.43 12.38 -10.80
N LEU A 156 -7.79 13.12 -11.71
CA LEU A 156 -6.84 14.19 -11.41
C LEU A 156 -7.31 15.60 -11.80
N GLY A 157 -8.51 15.76 -12.36
CA GLY A 157 -8.92 17.04 -12.97
C GLY A 157 -8.84 18.26 -12.04
N HIS A 158 -9.06 18.07 -10.75
CA HIS A 158 -8.92 19.11 -9.73
C HIS A 158 -7.48 19.52 -9.38
N SER A 159 -6.48 18.72 -9.76
CA SER A 159 -5.08 18.90 -9.34
C SER A 159 -4.22 19.47 -10.45
N VAL A 160 -3.31 20.39 -10.13
CA VAL A 160 -2.36 20.97 -11.11
C VAL A 160 -0.98 20.34 -11.01
N ALA A 161 -0.76 19.49 -10.01
CA ALA A 161 0.45 18.69 -9.88
C ALA A 161 0.12 17.31 -9.29
N VAL A 162 0.97 16.32 -9.56
CA VAL A 162 0.77 14.95 -9.07
C VAL A 162 2.10 14.31 -8.64
N THR A 163 2.06 13.58 -7.53
CA THR A 163 3.17 12.86 -6.91
C THR A 163 2.75 11.41 -6.63
N ASP A 164 3.72 10.54 -6.27
CA ASP A 164 3.49 9.15 -5.85
C ASP A 164 2.94 8.24 -6.95
N VAL A 165 1.63 8.30 -7.22
CA VAL A 165 0.97 7.51 -8.27
C VAL A 165 1.51 7.84 -9.67
N ALA A 166 2.00 9.07 -9.86
CA ALA A 166 2.67 9.48 -11.10
C ALA A 166 3.89 8.62 -11.43
N GLY A 167 4.60 8.06 -10.45
CA GLY A 167 5.71 7.14 -10.71
C GLY A 167 5.26 5.88 -11.43
N ALA A 168 4.12 5.31 -11.07
CA ALA A 168 3.59 4.11 -11.72
C ALA A 168 3.10 4.38 -13.17
N PHE A 169 2.70 5.61 -13.45
CA PHE A 169 2.14 6.06 -14.73
C PHE A 169 3.07 7.02 -15.51
N ALA A 170 4.36 7.09 -15.17
CA ALA A 170 5.24 8.16 -15.65
C ALA A 170 5.25 8.31 -17.17
N ALA A 171 5.47 7.23 -17.93
CA ALA A 171 5.48 7.28 -19.39
C ALA A 171 4.15 7.80 -19.97
N ASP A 172 3.02 7.28 -19.47
CA ASP A 172 1.69 7.67 -19.92
C ASP A 172 1.39 9.13 -19.58
N MET A 173 1.73 9.58 -18.37
CA MET A 173 1.52 10.96 -17.93
C MET A 173 2.43 11.95 -18.67
N ILE A 174 3.69 11.59 -18.91
CA ILE A 174 4.64 12.42 -19.68
C ILE A 174 4.14 12.64 -21.10
N ALA A 175 3.55 11.61 -21.72
CA ALA A 175 2.94 11.70 -23.04
C ALA A 175 1.60 12.46 -23.01
N ALA A 176 0.77 12.24 -21.99
CA ALA A 176 -0.53 12.89 -21.85
C ALA A 176 -0.44 14.39 -21.53
N TYR A 177 0.61 14.83 -20.83
CA TYR A 177 0.82 16.22 -20.42
C TYR A 177 2.18 16.74 -20.93
N PRO A 178 2.30 17.03 -22.24
CA PRO A 178 3.58 17.43 -22.85
C PRO A 178 4.10 18.78 -22.33
N GLU A 179 3.21 19.66 -21.89
CA GLU A 179 3.57 20.99 -21.37
C GLU A 179 3.97 20.99 -19.89
N ALA A 180 3.68 19.92 -19.15
CA ALA A 180 3.99 19.85 -17.72
C ALA A 180 5.49 19.66 -17.50
N LYS A 181 6.06 20.41 -16.53
CA LYS A 181 7.42 20.20 -16.04
C LYS A 181 7.50 18.85 -15.33
N VAL A 182 8.59 18.12 -15.50
CA VAL A 182 8.79 16.79 -14.92
C VAL A 182 9.87 16.84 -13.85
N VAL A 183 9.52 16.42 -12.64
CA VAL A 183 10.46 16.24 -11.53
C VAL A 183 10.64 14.74 -11.31
N LEU A 184 11.83 14.22 -11.62
CA LEU A 184 12.24 12.88 -11.26
C LEU A 184 12.86 12.93 -9.86
N ASN A 185 12.03 12.73 -8.84
CA ASN A 185 12.47 12.74 -7.45
C ASN A 185 13.10 11.40 -7.03
N LEU A 186 14.26 11.46 -6.40
CA LEU A 186 15.14 10.31 -6.12
C LEU A 186 15.68 10.33 -4.68
N ARG A 187 16.36 9.24 -4.33
CA ARG A 187 17.12 9.08 -3.08
C ARG A 187 18.57 8.79 -3.42
N ARG A 188 19.51 9.44 -2.71
CA ARG A 188 20.96 9.17 -2.90
C ARG A 188 21.33 7.78 -2.41
N ASP A 189 20.77 7.38 -1.27
CA ASP A 189 20.97 6.07 -0.67
C ASP A 189 19.88 5.10 -1.14
N LEU A 190 20.23 4.27 -2.13
CA LEU A 190 19.34 3.24 -2.68
C LEU A 190 19.06 2.12 -1.68
N ASP A 191 19.99 1.79 -0.79
CA ASP A 191 19.80 0.77 0.24
C ASP A 191 18.76 1.25 1.26
N ALA A 192 18.85 2.51 1.68
CA ALA A 192 17.86 3.12 2.56
C ALA A 192 16.49 3.26 1.89
N TRP A 193 16.45 3.65 0.61
CA TRP A 193 15.20 3.69 -0.16
C TRP A 193 14.54 2.31 -0.22
N GLU A 194 15.27 1.27 -0.59
CA GLU A 194 14.73 -0.09 -0.67
C GLU A 194 14.26 -0.60 0.70
N ARG A 195 15.02 -0.31 1.77
CA ARG A 195 14.61 -0.65 3.14
C ARG A 195 13.31 0.06 3.53
N SER A 196 13.14 1.33 3.14
CA SER A 196 11.88 2.08 3.35
C SER A 196 10.72 1.48 2.55
N LEU A 197 10.96 1.13 1.29
CA LEU A 197 10.00 0.46 0.40
C LEU A 197 9.49 -0.83 1.03
N ARG A 198 10.39 -1.71 1.49
CA ARG A 198 10.07 -2.96 2.19
C ARG A 198 9.33 -2.71 3.50
N GLY A 199 9.85 -1.82 4.35
CA GLY A 199 9.26 -1.49 5.64
C GLY A 199 7.85 -0.89 5.55
N THR A 200 7.48 -0.36 4.38
CA THR A 200 6.21 0.29 4.13
C THR A 200 5.25 -0.61 3.35
N LEU A 201 5.57 -0.98 2.10
CA LEU A 201 4.65 -1.67 1.20
C LEU A 201 4.53 -3.15 1.55
N VAL A 202 5.66 -3.85 1.75
CA VAL A 202 5.64 -5.29 2.11
C VAL A 202 4.95 -5.47 3.47
N ARG A 203 5.32 -4.66 4.46
CA ARG A 203 4.68 -4.69 5.78
C ARG A 203 3.17 -4.41 5.73
N SER A 204 2.73 -3.50 4.84
CA SER A 204 1.30 -3.21 4.68
C SER A 204 0.57 -4.36 3.99
N GLY A 205 1.16 -4.94 2.94
CA GLY A 205 0.60 -6.09 2.21
C GLY A 205 0.55 -7.37 3.06
N GLU A 206 1.47 -7.53 4.01
CA GLU A 206 1.47 -8.65 4.97
C GLU A 206 0.55 -8.41 6.18
N SER A 207 -0.17 -7.29 6.23
CA SER A 207 -1.07 -7.00 7.35
C SER A 207 -2.38 -7.77 7.24
N TRP A 208 -2.53 -8.81 8.06
CA TRP A 208 -3.78 -9.57 8.21
C TRP A 208 -5.01 -8.67 8.43
N ALA A 209 -4.88 -7.68 9.32
CA ALA A 209 -5.98 -6.79 9.65
C ALA A 209 -6.47 -5.97 8.44
N PHE A 210 -5.54 -5.46 7.62
CA PHE A 210 -5.91 -4.75 6.40
C PHE A 210 -6.43 -5.67 5.31
N TRP A 211 -5.88 -6.87 5.19
CA TRP A 211 -6.39 -7.87 4.25
C TRP A 211 -7.84 -8.24 4.57
N VAL A 212 -8.16 -8.57 5.83
CA VAL A 212 -9.54 -8.84 6.26
C VAL A 212 -10.42 -7.62 6.02
N ALA A 213 -9.98 -6.41 6.41
CA ALA A 213 -10.74 -5.18 6.18
C ALA A 213 -11.01 -4.93 4.69
N SER A 214 -10.09 -5.31 3.79
CA SER A 214 -10.25 -5.17 2.35
C SER A 214 -11.38 -6.04 1.79
N TRP A 215 -11.79 -7.11 2.47
CA TRP A 215 -12.92 -7.96 2.07
C TRP A 215 -14.24 -7.53 2.71
N LEU A 216 -14.21 -6.63 3.70
CA LEU A 216 -15.38 -6.22 4.48
C LEU A 216 -15.85 -4.80 4.19
N GLY A 217 -15.07 -4.01 3.44
CA GLY A 217 -15.40 -2.63 3.11
C GLY A 217 -15.03 -2.27 1.69
N ARG A 218 -15.97 -1.65 0.94
CA ARG A 218 -15.77 -1.29 -0.47
C ARG A 218 -14.62 -0.31 -0.71
N GLU A 219 -14.52 0.75 0.09
CA GLU A 219 -13.38 1.70 -0.02
C GLU A 219 -12.03 1.00 0.23
N CYS A 220 -11.95 0.19 1.29
CA CYS A 220 -10.74 -0.54 1.62
C CYS A 220 -10.40 -1.60 0.56
N PHE A 221 -11.41 -2.25 -0.03
CA PHE A 221 -11.24 -3.17 -1.14
C PHE A 221 -10.51 -2.48 -2.28
N TRP A 222 -11.01 -1.33 -2.76
CA TRP A 222 -10.44 -0.65 -3.92
C TRP A 222 -9.03 -0.12 -3.68
N ALA A 223 -8.79 0.49 -2.52
CA ALA A 223 -7.44 0.95 -2.17
C ALA A 223 -6.45 -0.22 -2.04
N TRP A 224 -6.86 -1.30 -1.36
CA TRP A 224 -6.06 -2.52 -1.29
C TRP A 224 -5.84 -3.14 -2.66
N HIS A 225 -6.87 -3.18 -3.50
CA HIS A 225 -6.81 -3.76 -4.83
C HIS A 225 -5.81 -3.00 -5.71
N LEU A 226 -5.82 -1.66 -5.67
CA LEU A 226 -4.83 -0.85 -6.36
C LEU A 226 -3.39 -1.11 -5.87
N TYR A 227 -3.17 -1.04 -4.55
CA TYR A 227 -1.82 -1.07 -3.97
C TYR A 227 -1.23 -2.48 -3.74
N ASN A 228 -2.05 -3.51 -3.65
CA ASN A 228 -1.60 -4.87 -3.32
C ASN A 228 -2.05 -5.94 -4.31
N ARG A 229 -2.94 -5.62 -5.26
CA ARG A 229 -3.42 -6.60 -6.26
C ARG A 229 -3.27 -6.13 -7.72
N VAL A 230 -3.01 -4.85 -8.01
CA VAL A 230 -2.93 -4.39 -9.42
C VAL A 230 -1.72 -3.51 -9.66
N ALA A 231 -1.81 -2.20 -9.41
CA ALA A 231 -0.83 -1.24 -9.92
C ALA A 231 0.57 -1.43 -9.33
N THR A 232 0.69 -1.53 -8.00
CA THR A 232 1.99 -1.71 -7.36
C THR A 232 2.63 -3.08 -7.65
N PRO A 233 1.92 -4.22 -7.56
CA PRO A 233 2.45 -5.50 -8.05
C PRO A 233 2.97 -5.42 -9.49
N LEU A 234 2.19 -4.86 -10.42
CA LEU A 234 2.59 -4.77 -11.84
C LEU A 234 3.77 -3.83 -12.06
N LEU A 235 3.85 -2.73 -11.32
CA LEU A 235 5.02 -1.83 -11.30
C LEU A 235 6.31 -2.59 -10.94
N PHE A 236 6.26 -3.47 -9.93
CA PHE A 236 7.41 -4.26 -9.50
C PHE A 236 7.58 -5.59 -10.25
N ARG A 237 6.85 -5.80 -11.36
CA ARG A 237 6.88 -7.02 -12.19
C ARG A 237 6.38 -8.29 -11.47
N ALA A 238 5.39 -8.12 -10.60
CA ALA A 238 4.73 -9.19 -9.84
C ALA A 238 3.36 -9.55 -10.45
N ALA A 239 3.34 -10.05 -11.68
CA ALA A 239 2.07 -10.44 -12.34
C ALA A 239 1.36 -11.63 -11.66
N ASP A 240 2.11 -12.39 -10.84
CA ASP A 240 1.64 -13.46 -9.95
C ASP A 240 1.04 -12.95 -8.63
N GLY A 241 1.12 -11.64 -8.37
CA GLY A 241 0.65 -11.01 -7.14
C GLY A 241 1.62 -11.10 -5.96
N ASP A 242 2.80 -11.75 -6.10
CA ASP A 242 3.79 -11.83 -5.03
C ASP A 242 4.64 -10.55 -4.94
N LEU A 243 4.01 -9.50 -4.41
CA LEU A 243 4.61 -8.18 -4.27
C LEU A 243 5.86 -8.22 -3.38
N LYS A 244 5.90 -9.09 -2.36
CA LYS A 244 7.05 -9.22 -1.47
C LYS A 244 8.25 -9.71 -2.24
N ARG A 245 8.15 -10.87 -2.90
CA ARG A 245 9.23 -11.43 -3.73
C ARG A 245 9.72 -10.42 -4.76
N ALA A 246 8.78 -9.75 -5.42
CA ALA A 246 9.08 -8.78 -6.45
C ALA A 246 9.81 -7.53 -5.92
N ILE A 247 9.35 -6.93 -4.81
CA ILE A 247 10.09 -5.82 -4.17
C ILE A 247 11.48 -6.31 -3.74
N VAL A 248 11.57 -7.52 -3.18
CA VAL A 248 12.82 -8.06 -2.68
C VAL A 248 13.84 -8.29 -3.79
N GLY A 249 13.40 -8.80 -4.94
CA GLY A 249 14.29 -9.15 -6.05
C GLY A 249 14.48 -8.06 -7.09
N ASN A 250 13.48 -7.21 -7.32
CA ASN A 250 13.41 -6.36 -8.51
C ASN A 250 13.51 -4.87 -8.22
N ALA A 251 13.32 -4.40 -6.97
CA ALA A 251 13.12 -2.96 -6.70
C ALA A 251 14.19 -2.04 -7.29
N ARG A 252 15.49 -2.37 -7.13
CA ARG A 252 16.60 -1.57 -7.69
C ARG A 252 16.64 -1.62 -9.22
N TRP A 253 16.32 -2.77 -9.80
CA TRP A 253 16.29 -2.92 -11.25
C TRP A 253 15.15 -2.09 -11.84
N VAL A 254 13.96 -2.16 -11.24
CA VAL A 254 12.79 -1.34 -11.61
C VAL A 254 13.09 0.16 -11.46
N GLU A 255 13.77 0.57 -10.38
CA GLU A 255 14.14 1.97 -10.19
C GLU A 255 15.11 2.47 -11.26
N ARG A 256 16.16 1.69 -11.58
CA ARG A 256 17.10 2.02 -12.64
C ARG A 256 16.43 2.08 -14.01
N GLU A 257 15.58 1.10 -14.32
CA GLU A 257 14.79 1.07 -15.56
C GLU A 257 13.91 2.32 -15.66
N HIS A 258 13.22 2.66 -14.57
CA HIS A 258 12.35 3.82 -14.46
C HIS A 258 13.10 5.15 -14.68
N VAL A 259 14.25 5.33 -14.02
CA VAL A 259 15.11 6.51 -14.19
C VAL A 259 15.56 6.66 -15.64
N ASN A 260 16.05 5.58 -16.25
CA ASN A 260 16.51 5.61 -17.64
C ASN A 260 15.36 5.87 -18.63
N MET A 261 14.20 5.28 -18.39
CA MET A 261 12.99 5.55 -19.18
C MET A 261 12.61 7.03 -19.11
N VAL A 262 12.54 7.64 -17.91
CA VAL A 262 12.19 9.06 -17.77
C VAL A 262 13.21 9.96 -18.48
N ARG A 263 14.52 9.68 -18.31
CA ARG A 263 15.60 10.41 -19.01
C ARG A 263 15.49 10.34 -20.53
N GLY A 264 15.04 9.20 -21.07
CA GLY A 264 14.84 9.02 -22.50
C GLY A 264 13.58 9.68 -23.06
N LEU A 265 12.54 9.86 -22.23
CA LEU A 265 11.24 10.41 -22.64
C LEU A 265 11.15 11.94 -22.51
N VAL A 266 11.94 12.56 -21.63
CA VAL A 266 11.77 13.98 -21.28
C VAL A 266 13.00 14.79 -21.74
N PRO A 267 12.80 15.85 -22.53
CA PRO A 267 13.86 16.83 -22.83
C PRO A 267 14.47 17.45 -21.57
N LYS A 268 15.77 17.75 -21.58
CA LYS A 268 16.52 18.22 -20.40
C LYS A 268 15.98 19.52 -19.80
N ASP A 269 15.44 20.41 -20.62
CA ASP A 269 14.83 21.67 -20.21
C ASP A 269 13.50 21.48 -19.46
N ARG A 270 12.82 20.35 -19.68
CA ARG A 270 11.57 19.96 -19.01
C ARG A 270 11.79 18.94 -17.89
N LEU A 271 13.02 18.49 -17.65
CA LEU A 271 13.35 17.48 -16.65
C LEU A 271 14.23 18.04 -15.54
N LEU A 272 13.77 17.93 -14.31
CA LEU A 272 14.62 18.05 -13.12
C LEU A 272 14.83 16.67 -12.49
N GLU A 273 16.07 16.21 -12.49
CA GLU A 273 16.48 15.15 -11.57
C GLU A 273 16.78 15.78 -10.21
N TRP A 274 16.05 15.37 -9.19
CA TRP A 274 16.08 16.00 -7.88
C TRP A 274 16.18 14.94 -6.81
N TYR A 275 17.18 15.04 -5.94
CA TYR A 275 17.23 14.25 -4.74
C TYR A 275 16.46 14.98 -3.64
N VAL A 276 15.71 14.25 -2.82
CA VAL A 276 15.00 14.90 -1.69
C VAL A 276 15.93 15.61 -0.72
N GLU A 277 17.19 15.16 -0.66
CA GLU A 277 18.27 15.80 0.08
C GLU A 277 18.71 17.16 -0.51
N ASP A 278 18.35 17.49 -1.76
CA ASP A 278 18.71 18.76 -2.41
C ASP A 278 17.84 19.94 -1.95
N GLY A 279 16.66 19.65 -1.39
CA GLY A 279 15.77 20.66 -0.82
C GLY A 279 15.27 21.71 -1.83
N TRP A 280 15.12 22.94 -1.36
CA TRP A 280 14.43 24.01 -2.09
C TRP A 280 15.13 24.51 -3.34
N ALA A 281 16.45 24.76 -3.26
CA ALA A 281 17.13 25.60 -4.25
C ALA A 281 16.99 25.10 -5.71
N PRO A 282 17.33 23.83 -6.05
CA PRO A 282 17.17 23.35 -7.42
C PRO A 282 15.71 23.20 -7.83
N LEU A 283 14.82 22.83 -6.89
CA LEU A 283 13.38 22.69 -7.16
C LEU A 283 12.75 24.04 -7.53
N CYS A 284 13.01 25.08 -6.73
CA CYS A 284 12.45 26.42 -6.93
C CYS A 284 12.98 27.05 -8.22
N LYS A 285 14.29 26.90 -8.49
CA LYS A 285 14.90 27.36 -9.75
C LYS A 285 14.24 26.72 -10.96
N PHE A 286 14.06 25.40 -10.96
CA PHE A 286 13.45 24.69 -12.07
C PHE A 286 11.97 25.04 -12.26
N LEU A 287 11.23 25.21 -11.16
CA LEU A 287 9.82 25.55 -11.19
C LEU A 287 9.55 27.04 -11.43
N ASP A 288 10.59 27.87 -11.49
CA ASP A 288 10.51 29.33 -11.58
C ASP A 288 9.68 29.94 -10.43
N LYS A 289 10.07 29.59 -9.21
CA LYS A 289 9.44 30.04 -7.97
C LYS A 289 10.48 30.64 -7.03
N PRO A 290 10.11 31.64 -6.20
CA PRO A 290 10.97 32.08 -5.12
C PRO A 290 11.16 30.95 -4.09
N VAL A 291 12.35 30.88 -3.48
CA VAL A 291 12.60 29.99 -2.35
C VAL A 291 11.78 30.49 -1.16
N PRO A 292 10.87 29.68 -0.59
CA PRO A 292 10.07 30.09 0.56
C PRO A 292 10.91 30.06 1.85
N ASP A 293 10.43 30.74 2.88
CA ASP A 293 11.04 30.70 4.20
C ASP A 293 10.89 29.32 4.86
N GLY A 294 11.90 28.94 5.64
CA GLY A 294 11.92 27.73 6.46
C GLY A 294 12.47 26.47 5.75
N GLU A 295 12.60 25.40 6.54
CA GLU A 295 13.19 24.15 6.05
C GLU A 295 12.29 23.42 5.04
N PHE A 296 12.93 22.66 4.16
CA PHE A 296 12.23 21.80 3.22
C PHE A 296 11.38 20.76 3.98
N PRO A 297 10.12 20.49 3.57
CA PRO A 297 9.25 19.58 4.31
C PRO A 297 9.85 18.19 4.47
N HIS A 298 9.86 17.67 5.70
CA HIS A 298 10.26 16.29 6.01
C HIS A 298 9.05 15.47 6.46
N ALA A 299 8.18 15.12 5.52
CA ALA A 299 6.99 14.32 5.76
C ALA A 299 7.26 12.82 5.53
N ASN A 300 6.42 11.97 6.11
CA ASN A 300 6.41 10.53 5.86
C ASN A 300 7.70 9.76 6.20
N ALA A 301 8.51 10.29 7.12
CA ALA A 301 9.61 9.54 7.71
C ALA A 301 9.07 8.25 8.37
N THR A 302 9.81 7.16 8.23
CA THR A 302 9.42 5.85 8.78
C THR A 302 9.21 5.91 10.30
N ASN A 303 9.95 6.77 11.00
CA ASN A 303 9.86 6.97 12.45
C ASN A 303 8.97 8.18 12.80
N GLY A 304 7.68 8.10 12.47
CA GLY A 304 6.68 9.08 12.93
C GLY A 304 5.61 9.40 11.90
N GLY A 305 5.99 10.01 10.77
CA GLY A 305 5.03 10.45 9.74
C GLY A 305 4.24 9.31 9.14
N TRP A 306 4.91 8.21 8.77
CA TRP A 306 4.25 7.01 8.27
C TRP A 306 3.38 6.34 9.34
N ASP A 307 3.87 6.23 10.57
CA ASP A 307 3.12 5.56 11.66
C ASP A 307 1.81 6.29 12.00
N ALA A 308 1.83 7.63 11.99
CA ALA A 308 0.63 8.44 12.18
C ALA A 308 -0.41 8.17 11.07
N ARG A 309 0.03 8.18 9.80
CA ARG A 309 -0.83 7.84 8.66
C ARG A 309 -1.34 6.41 8.74
N ALA A 310 -0.49 5.45 9.05
CA ALA A 310 -0.86 4.04 9.21
C ALA A 310 -1.91 3.87 10.32
N LYS A 311 -1.79 4.59 11.43
CA LYS A 311 -2.79 4.60 12.52
C LYS A 311 -4.13 5.18 12.04
N GLN A 312 -4.11 6.27 11.28
CA GLN A 312 -5.31 6.87 10.68
C GLN A 312 -5.99 5.89 9.70
N THR A 313 -5.22 5.24 8.83
CA THR A 313 -5.70 4.23 7.88
C THR A 313 -6.32 3.04 8.61
N LYS A 314 -5.66 2.53 9.67
CA LYS A 314 -6.24 1.47 10.53
C LYS A 314 -7.57 1.91 11.13
N LYS A 315 -7.64 3.12 11.71
CA LYS A 315 -8.89 3.65 12.28
C LYS A 315 -9.99 3.74 11.22
N ARG A 316 -9.69 4.24 10.02
CA ARG A 316 -10.66 4.40 8.93
C ARG A 316 -11.19 3.06 8.43
N TRP A 317 -10.32 2.11 8.10
CA TRP A 317 -10.73 0.89 7.40
C TRP A 317 -10.97 -0.29 8.33
N VAL A 318 -10.07 -0.57 9.27
CA VAL A 318 -10.23 -1.68 10.21
C VAL A 318 -11.37 -1.38 11.18
N GLY A 319 -11.50 -0.12 11.63
CA GLY A 319 -12.62 0.32 12.47
C GLY A 319 -13.98 0.12 11.80
N ARG A 320 -14.12 0.55 10.52
CA ARG A 320 -15.35 0.31 9.74
C ARG A 320 -15.62 -1.17 9.49
N ALA A 321 -14.58 -1.98 9.21
CA ALA A 321 -14.74 -3.41 9.03
C ALA A 321 -15.27 -4.12 10.30
N PHE A 322 -14.80 -3.73 11.48
CA PHE A 322 -15.36 -4.22 12.75
C PHE A 322 -16.84 -3.86 12.92
N GLN A 323 -17.25 -2.64 12.52
CA GLN A 323 -18.66 -2.25 12.53
C GLN A 323 -19.48 -3.12 11.56
N THR A 324 -19.00 -3.36 10.34
CA THR A 324 -19.64 -4.27 9.38
C THR A 324 -19.79 -5.69 9.95
N MET A 325 -18.74 -6.26 10.54
CA MET A 325 -18.81 -7.58 11.18
C MET A 325 -19.83 -7.62 12.30
N ARG A 326 -19.91 -6.56 13.13
CA ARG A 326 -20.92 -6.47 14.19
C ARG A 326 -22.33 -6.49 13.62
N LEU A 327 -22.58 -5.73 12.55
CA LEU A 327 -23.89 -5.70 11.87
C LEU A 327 -24.25 -7.06 11.25
N LEU A 328 -23.31 -7.71 10.57
CA LEU A 328 -23.50 -9.05 10.00
C LEU A 328 -23.79 -10.10 11.09
N GLY A 329 -23.04 -10.05 12.20
CA GLY A 329 -23.25 -10.94 13.34
C GLY A 329 -24.63 -10.76 13.98
N MET A 330 -25.09 -9.51 14.17
CA MET A 330 -26.45 -9.24 14.64
C MET A 330 -27.53 -9.75 13.67
N GLY A 331 -27.32 -9.57 12.35
CA GLY A 331 -28.24 -10.08 11.33
C GLY A 331 -28.33 -11.60 11.32
N ALA A 332 -27.18 -12.30 11.38
CA ALA A 332 -27.16 -13.76 11.48
C ALA A 332 -27.84 -14.25 12.77
N GLY A 333 -27.60 -13.59 13.91
CA GLY A 333 -28.27 -13.89 15.17
C GLY A 333 -29.79 -13.71 15.08
N LEU A 334 -30.26 -12.67 14.39
CA LEU A 334 -31.68 -12.45 14.14
C LEU A 334 -32.29 -13.55 13.27
N VAL A 335 -31.63 -13.93 12.17
CA VAL A 335 -32.10 -15.01 11.28
C VAL A 335 -32.19 -16.34 12.03
N VAL A 336 -31.18 -16.67 12.84
CA VAL A 336 -31.20 -17.88 13.67
C VAL A 336 -32.34 -17.81 14.69
N SER A 337 -32.55 -16.66 15.33
CA SER A 337 -33.63 -16.47 16.31
C SER A 337 -35.02 -16.63 15.66
N ILE A 338 -35.22 -16.08 14.47
CA ILE A 338 -36.46 -16.24 13.69
C ILE A 338 -36.66 -17.71 13.30
N ALA A 339 -35.61 -18.39 12.81
CA ALA A 339 -35.70 -19.79 12.44
C ALA A 339 -36.08 -20.69 13.64
N VAL A 340 -35.48 -20.43 14.82
CA VAL A 340 -35.80 -21.15 16.07
C VAL A 340 -37.25 -20.86 16.50
N ALA A 341 -37.70 -19.60 16.45
CA ALA A 341 -39.07 -19.24 16.79
C ALA A 341 -40.10 -19.87 15.85
N CYS A 342 -39.85 -19.86 14.54
CA CYS A 342 -40.69 -20.54 13.55
C CYS A 342 -40.74 -22.05 13.76
N MET A 343 -39.60 -22.67 14.10
CA MET A 343 -39.54 -24.10 14.42
C MET A 343 -40.32 -24.41 15.71
N TRP A 344 -40.24 -23.56 16.73
CA TRP A 344 -41.03 -23.69 17.95
C TRP A 344 -42.53 -23.59 17.70
N MET A 345 -42.98 -22.59 16.92
CA MET A 345 -44.39 -22.42 16.54
C MET A 345 -44.94 -23.55 15.65
N TYR A 346 -44.08 -24.33 14.99
CA TYR A 346 -44.49 -25.50 14.22
C TYR A 346 -44.60 -26.76 15.07
N LEU A 347 -43.90 -26.81 16.21
CA LEU A 347 -43.83 -27.97 17.11
C LEU A 347 -44.81 -27.89 18.30
N VAL A 348 -45.38 -26.71 18.57
CA VAL A 348 -46.43 -26.44 19.57
C VAL A 348 -47.70 -26.08 18.84
#